data_AF-D8M6F3-F1
#
_entry.id   AF-D8M6F3-F1
#
_cell.length_a   1.000
_cell.length_b   1.000
_cell.length_c   1.000
_cell.angle_alpha   90.00
_cell.angle_beta   90.00
_cell.angle_gamma   90.00
#
_symmetry.space_group_name_H-M   'P 1'
#
loop_
_entity.id
_entity.type
_entity.pdbx_description
1 polymer ?
#
loop_
_entity_poly.entity_id
_entity_poly.type
_entity_poly.pdbx_seq_one_letter_code
_entity_poly.pdbx_strand_id
1 'polypeptide(L)'
;MLLPIIIFESGYNMKTKGIFFKNIGTILIYAIFGSLFSAIATGLALSGLFSLKLFDPINMSSIECLIFGSLIAATDPVSTLAVFGALSVEPMLSMIMFGSCYDLVMRSYGESVINDAVSIVMFNTMSKFLLTPMSFLAICDAVWTFLVMFLGSTVIGALIALFCCLVLKYVRFPSVVLETIIVFLTAYLAFELTESCELSGITASLSCGITMNYFGLRNLPKAGQEFSQQAVKVASSVADTLIFFQVGENVFLKETIFDVPWKLVLAVFVIIILVRAVMIFGFTYLINMKRTKSKISVNSQIMMVHAGLRGAIAYSLALVFPSHNQEDVTRVTMWIVILTIFTQGCSTYDMLHLLRIPLHCNYDTNPQNAENRKKRSVMASSGTFAAKLTAWIENRVIPFFTNEQKEIEQPLLKSSITPCNEF
;
A
#
# COMPACT_ATOMS: atom_id res chain seq x y z
N MET A 1 -1.68 -19.08 -1.94
CA MET A 1 -1.07 -19.18 -0.59
C MET A 1 0.11 -18.23 -0.36
N LEU A 2 0.74 -17.65 -1.39
CA LEU A 2 1.87 -16.71 -1.22
C LEU A 2 1.45 -15.25 -0.98
N LEU A 3 0.23 -14.88 -1.35
CA LEU A 3 -0.27 -13.50 -1.25
C LEU A 3 -0.38 -12.95 0.21
N PRO A 4 -0.80 -13.73 1.22
CA PRO A 4 -0.93 -13.22 2.59
C PRO A 4 0.39 -12.72 3.18
N ILE A 5 1.52 -13.36 2.86
CA ILE A 5 2.82 -12.94 3.41
C ILE A 5 3.31 -11.62 2.78
N ILE A 6 3.04 -11.40 1.49
CA ILE A 6 3.39 -10.14 0.79
C ILE A 6 2.62 -8.96 1.40
N ILE A 7 1.31 -9.14 1.58
CA ILE A 7 0.44 -8.11 2.14
C ILE A 7 0.72 -7.90 3.63
N PHE A 8 1.03 -8.96 4.37
CA PHE A 8 1.44 -8.85 5.77
C PHE A 8 2.77 -8.08 5.90
N GLU A 9 3.77 -8.37 5.07
CA GLU A 9 5.06 -7.65 5.05
C GLU A 9 4.85 -6.16 4.83
N SER A 10 4.00 -5.82 3.87
CA SER A 10 3.68 -4.43 3.53
C SER A 10 3.10 -3.65 4.71
N GLY A 11 2.26 -4.30 5.54
CA GLY A 11 1.78 -3.73 6.80
C GLY A 11 2.82 -3.75 7.93
N TYR A 12 3.57 -4.85 8.05
CA TYR A 12 4.51 -5.11 9.15
C TYR A 12 5.80 -4.30 9.08
N ASN A 13 6.26 -3.94 7.88
CA ASN A 13 7.45 -3.12 7.64
C ASN A 13 7.12 -1.64 7.35
N MET A 14 5.84 -1.26 7.45
CA MET A 14 5.43 0.12 7.27
C MET A 14 6.12 1.03 8.30
N LYS A 15 6.77 2.10 7.80
CA LYS A 15 7.45 3.09 8.66
C LYS A 15 6.40 3.98 9.35
N THR A 16 5.93 3.53 10.50
CA THR A 16 4.85 4.15 11.28
C THR A 16 5.27 5.40 12.08
N LYS A 17 6.55 5.78 12.11
CA LYS A 17 7.02 6.91 12.93
C LYS A 17 6.65 8.27 12.32
N GLY A 18 5.75 9.01 12.99
CA GLY A 18 5.58 10.46 12.96
C GLY A 18 4.87 11.10 11.75
N ILE A 19 5.26 10.74 10.51
CA ILE A 19 4.79 11.45 9.30
C ILE A 19 3.57 10.76 8.67
N PHE A 20 3.54 9.43 8.68
CA PHE A 20 2.45 8.63 8.12
C PHE A 20 1.11 8.92 8.81
N PHE A 21 1.07 8.82 10.15
CA PHE A 21 -0.15 9.09 10.93
C PHE A 21 -0.61 10.56 10.86
N LYS A 22 0.31 11.50 10.63
CA LYS A 22 -0.03 12.93 10.46
C LYS A 22 -0.81 13.18 9.17
N ASN A 23 -0.53 12.41 8.12
CA ASN A 23 -1.14 12.53 6.80
C ASN A 23 -2.11 11.40 6.45
N ILE A 24 -2.42 10.52 7.41
CA ILE A 24 -3.17 9.27 7.18
C ILE A 24 -4.54 9.52 6.55
N GLY A 25 -5.24 10.59 6.94
CA GLY A 25 -6.53 10.93 6.36
C GLY A 25 -6.44 11.22 4.86
N THR A 26 -5.36 11.85 4.40
CA THR A 26 -5.16 12.09 2.97
C THR A 26 -4.75 10.82 2.24
N ILE A 27 -3.92 9.96 2.86
CA ILE A 27 -3.52 8.66 2.29
C ILE A 27 -4.75 7.76 2.12
N LEU A 28 -5.58 7.64 3.15
CA LEU A 28 -6.82 6.86 3.12
C LEU A 28 -7.80 7.36 2.06
N ILE A 29 -7.89 8.68 1.84
CA ILE A 29 -8.76 9.21 0.78
C ILE A 29 -8.30 8.73 -0.60
N TYR A 30 -7.00 8.83 -0.92
CA TYR A 30 -6.49 8.30 -2.20
C TYR A 30 -6.62 6.79 -2.27
N ALA A 31 -6.24 6.09 -1.21
CA ALA A 31 -6.17 4.64 -1.22
C ALA A 31 -7.54 3.96 -1.27
N ILE A 32 -8.58 4.55 -0.68
CA ILE A 32 -9.95 3.99 -0.67
C ILE A 32 -10.78 4.59 -1.81
N PHE A 33 -10.91 5.93 -1.87
CA PHE A 33 -11.77 6.53 -2.90
C PHE A 33 -11.11 6.56 -4.27
N GLY A 34 -9.79 6.76 -4.33
CA GLY A 34 -9.04 6.73 -5.59
C GLY A 34 -9.01 5.34 -6.22
N SER A 35 -8.88 4.28 -5.42
CA SER A 35 -8.93 2.89 -5.88
C SER A 35 -10.32 2.48 -6.36
N LEU A 36 -11.37 2.76 -5.57
CA LEU A 36 -12.76 2.54 -5.96
C LEU A 36 -13.10 3.28 -7.25
N PHE A 37 -12.72 4.56 -7.35
CA PHE A 37 -12.90 5.33 -8.58
C PHE A 37 -12.15 4.71 -9.75
N SER A 38 -10.89 4.32 -9.56
CA SER A 38 -10.08 3.74 -10.63
C SER A 38 -10.64 2.42 -11.14
N ALA A 39 -11.11 1.57 -10.22
CA ALA A 39 -11.71 0.28 -10.55
C ALA A 39 -13.03 0.45 -11.31
N ILE A 40 -13.93 1.29 -10.80
CA ILE A 40 -15.22 1.57 -11.45
C ILE A 40 -15.01 2.24 -12.81
N ALA A 41 -14.17 3.27 -12.90
CA ALA A 41 -13.92 3.99 -14.14
C ALA A 41 -13.29 3.07 -15.20
N THR A 42 -12.33 2.23 -14.83
CA THR A 42 -11.71 1.27 -15.74
C THR A 42 -12.72 0.23 -16.21
N GLY A 43 -13.52 -0.33 -15.30
CA GLY A 43 -14.53 -1.33 -15.65
C GLY A 43 -15.65 -0.78 -16.53
N LEU A 44 -16.14 0.43 -16.26
CA LEU A 44 -17.13 1.10 -17.10
C LEU A 44 -16.57 1.47 -18.47
N ALA A 45 -15.32 1.96 -18.54
CA ALA A 45 -14.67 2.25 -19.81
C ALA A 45 -14.53 0.99 -20.68
N LEU A 46 -14.13 -0.14 -20.09
CA LEU A 46 -14.05 -1.42 -20.79
C LEU A 46 -15.42 -1.93 -21.22
N SER A 47 -16.42 -1.88 -20.33
CA SER A 47 -17.80 -2.26 -20.68
C SER A 47 -18.32 -1.43 -21.86
N GLY A 48 -17.97 -0.15 -21.95
CA GLY A 48 -18.29 0.70 -23.10
C GLY A 48 -17.62 0.21 -24.39
N LEU A 49 -16.33 -0.14 -24.35
CA LEU A 49 -15.61 -0.66 -25.52
C LEU A 49 -16.11 -2.04 -25.98
N PHE A 50 -16.46 -2.93 -25.05
CA PHE A 50 -17.08 -4.22 -25.38
C PHE A 50 -18.48 -4.05 -25.98
N SER A 51 -19.25 -3.06 -25.52
CA SER A 51 -20.56 -2.74 -26.12
C SER A 51 -20.45 -2.27 -27.58
N LEU A 52 -19.31 -1.69 -27.96
CA LEU A 52 -19.00 -1.29 -29.34
C LEU A 52 -18.47 -2.45 -30.21
N LYS A 53 -18.39 -3.67 -29.67
CA LYS A 53 -17.88 -4.88 -30.36
C LYS A 53 -16.48 -4.70 -30.97
N LEU A 54 -15.62 -3.93 -30.30
CA LEU A 54 -14.26 -3.65 -30.78
C LEU A 54 -13.28 -4.82 -30.61
N PHE A 55 -13.67 -5.85 -29.85
CA PHE A 55 -12.79 -6.93 -29.40
C PHE A 55 -13.29 -8.34 -29.77
N ASP A 56 -14.13 -8.48 -30.79
CA ASP A 56 -14.59 -9.79 -31.27
C ASP A 56 -13.41 -10.74 -31.55
N PRO A 57 -13.45 -12.01 -31.09
CA PRO A 57 -14.62 -12.72 -30.53
C PRO A 57 -14.81 -12.63 -28.99
N ILE A 58 -13.92 -11.93 -28.27
CA ILE A 58 -13.96 -11.88 -26.80
C ILE A 58 -15.15 -11.02 -26.35
N ASN A 59 -16.03 -11.61 -25.55
CA ASN A 59 -17.18 -10.93 -24.97
C ASN A 59 -17.14 -11.02 -23.45
N MET A 60 -17.02 -9.87 -22.80
CA MET A 60 -17.14 -9.72 -21.36
C MET A 60 -18.42 -8.96 -21.02
N SER A 61 -19.16 -9.48 -20.04
CA SER A 61 -20.25 -8.79 -19.38
C SER A 61 -19.75 -7.56 -18.62
N SER A 62 -20.65 -6.61 -18.35
CA SER A 62 -20.31 -5.40 -17.59
C SER A 62 -19.75 -5.72 -16.19
N ILE A 63 -20.21 -6.80 -15.56
CA ILE A 63 -19.73 -7.21 -14.24
C ILE A 63 -18.32 -7.81 -14.35
N GLU A 64 -18.04 -8.64 -15.37
CA GLU A 64 -16.67 -9.09 -15.65
C GLU A 64 -15.72 -7.92 -15.90
N CYS A 65 -16.16 -6.88 -16.61
CA CYS A 65 -15.36 -5.67 -16.77
C CYS A 65 -15.12 -4.93 -15.45
N LEU A 66 -16.09 -4.90 -14.54
CA LEU A 66 -15.92 -4.30 -13.20
C LEU A 66 -14.99 -5.14 -12.31
N ILE A 67 -15.07 -6.47 -12.37
CA ILE A 67 -14.12 -7.38 -11.71
C ILE A 67 -12.72 -7.15 -12.27
N PHE A 68 -12.58 -7.03 -13.60
CA PHE A 68 -11.31 -6.67 -14.23
C PHE A 68 -10.81 -5.29 -13.80
N GLY A 69 -11.70 -4.30 -13.70
CA GLY A 69 -11.38 -2.98 -13.18
C GLY A 69 -10.83 -3.06 -11.75
N SER A 70 -11.40 -3.92 -10.90
CA SER A 70 -10.95 -4.09 -9.52
C SER A 70 -9.59 -4.78 -9.40
N LEU A 71 -9.31 -5.84 -10.16
CA LEU A 71 -8.00 -6.50 -10.10
C LEU A 71 -6.88 -5.61 -10.61
N ILE A 72 -7.16 -4.81 -11.65
CA ILE A 72 -6.18 -3.90 -12.23
C ILE A 72 -6.12 -2.56 -11.51
N ALA A 73 -6.93 -2.33 -10.47
CA ALA A 73 -6.83 -1.14 -9.64
C ALA A 73 -5.67 -1.21 -8.64
N ALA A 74 -5.21 -2.41 -8.26
CA ALA A 74 -4.04 -2.64 -7.41
C ALA A 74 -2.75 -2.11 -8.05
N THR A 75 -1.99 -1.27 -7.33
CA THR A 75 -0.84 -0.52 -7.87
C THR A 75 0.37 -0.75 -7.00
N ASP A 76 1.52 -0.93 -7.63
CA ASP A 76 2.78 -1.19 -6.96
C ASP A 76 3.82 -0.09 -7.31
N PRO A 77 4.28 0.72 -6.34
CA PRO A 77 5.32 1.72 -6.53
C PRO A 77 6.73 1.15 -6.27
N VAL A 78 6.89 -0.16 -6.07
CA VAL A 78 8.17 -0.79 -5.66
C VAL A 78 9.35 -0.38 -6.54
N SER A 79 9.20 -0.34 -7.87
CA SER A 79 10.30 0.10 -8.76
C SER A 79 10.66 1.56 -8.53
N THR A 80 9.67 2.43 -8.35
CA THR A 80 9.89 3.84 -8.04
C THR A 80 10.52 4.03 -6.66
N LEU A 81 10.08 3.26 -5.66
CA LEU A 81 10.66 3.24 -4.33
C LEU A 81 12.11 2.74 -4.32
N ALA A 82 12.43 1.74 -5.15
CA ALA A 82 13.78 1.22 -5.30
C ALA A 82 14.72 2.27 -5.91
N VAL A 83 14.27 2.97 -6.97
CA VAL A 83 15.03 4.09 -7.57
C VAL A 83 15.23 5.21 -6.55
N PHE A 84 14.18 5.60 -5.81
CA PHE A 84 14.32 6.59 -4.74
C PHE A 84 15.28 6.14 -3.63
N GLY A 85 15.22 4.87 -3.23
CA GLY A 85 16.09 4.29 -2.20
C GLY A 85 17.56 4.25 -2.63
N ALA A 86 17.83 3.94 -3.90
CA ALA A 86 19.18 3.97 -4.46
C ALA A 86 19.76 5.39 -4.55
N LEU A 87 18.90 6.41 -4.70
CA LEU A 87 19.29 7.81 -4.78
C LEU A 87 19.39 8.50 -3.41
N SER A 88 18.74 7.97 -2.37
CA SER A 88 18.76 8.54 -1.02
C SER A 88 19.89 7.96 -0.16
N VAL A 89 20.95 8.75 0.05
CA VAL A 89 21.99 8.48 1.05
C VAL A 89 21.44 8.83 2.44
N GLU A 90 21.46 7.85 3.34
CA GLU A 90 21.10 7.88 4.78
C GLU A 90 19.62 8.20 5.19
N PRO A 91 18.91 7.27 5.88
CA PRO A 91 17.47 7.39 6.17
C PRO A 91 17.06 8.53 7.13
N MET A 92 17.89 8.84 8.13
CA MET A 92 17.56 9.83 9.16
C MET A 92 17.79 11.26 8.67
N LEU A 93 18.79 11.41 7.81
CA LEU A 93 19.20 12.64 7.16
C LEU A 93 18.20 13.04 6.06
N SER A 94 17.71 12.01 5.34
CA SER A 94 16.72 12.19 4.29
C SER A 94 15.36 12.71 4.80
N MET A 95 14.94 12.31 6.00
CA MET A 95 13.66 12.70 6.61
C MET A 95 13.53 14.20 6.88
N ILE A 96 14.60 14.87 7.30
CA ILE A 96 14.58 16.30 7.67
C ILE A 96 14.78 17.20 6.44
N MET A 97 15.53 16.71 5.45
CA MET A 97 16.00 17.49 4.31
C MET A 97 15.09 17.34 3.07
N PHE A 98 14.54 16.15 2.84
CA PHE A 98 13.65 15.83 1.70
C PHE A 98 12.17 15.76 2.08
N GLY A 99 11.69 16.59 3.02
CA GLY A 99 10.32 16.50 3.55
C GLY A 99 9.23 16.31 2.48
N SER A 100 9.28 17.03 1.35
CA SER A 100 8.29 16.88 0.26
C SER A 100 8.44 15.60 -0.57
N CYS A 101 9.66 15.10 -0.79
CA CYS A 101 9.90 13.86 -1.54
C CYS A 101 9.65 12.63 -0.66
N TYR A 102 10.11 12.68 0.60
CA TYR A 102 9.82 11.66 1.61
C TYR A 102 8.31 11.56 1.90
N ASP A 103 7.60 12.69 2.00
CA ASP A 103 6.15 12.71 2.12
C ASP A 103 5.46 12.06 0.91
N LEU A 104 6.00 12.26 -0.30
CA LEU A 104 5.48 11.65 -1.52
C LEU A 104 5.75 10.14 -1.55
N VAL A 105 6.97 9.72 -1.27
CA VAL A 105 7.40 8.32 -1.18
C VAL A 105 6.56 7.56 -0.16
N MET A 106 6.39 8.12 1.05
CA MET A 106 5.59 7.49 2.11
C MET A 106 4.10 7.51 1.80
N ARG A 107 3.58 8.56 1.15
CA ARG A 107 2.20 8.57 0.65
C ARG A 107 1.98 7.50 -0.40
N SER A 108 2.87 7.39 -1.40
CA SER A 108 2.76 6.40 -2.47
C SER A 108 2.84 4.98 -1.93
N TYR A 109 3.73 4.71 -0.98
CA TYR A 109 3.80 3.41 -0.31
C TYR A 109 2.51 3.11 0.47
N GLY A 110 2.05 4.04 1.31
CA GLY A 110 0.80 3.87 2.05
C GLY A 110 -0.45 3.73 1.17
N GLU A 111 -0.50 4.49 0.08
CA GLU A 111 -1.56 4.42 -0.93
C GLU A 111 -1.57 3.04 -1.57
N SER A 112 -0.43 2.56 -2.04
CA SER A 112 -0.30 1.25 -2.69
C SER A 112 -0.72 0.10 -1.79
N VAL A 113 -0.18 0.04 -0.57
CA VAL A 113 -0.46 -1.06 0.37
C VAL A 113 -1.96 -1.13 0.71
N ILE A 114 -2.61 0.02 0.95
CA ILE A 114 -4.05 0.04 1.25
C ILE A 114 -4.88 -0.17 -0.02
N ASN A 115 -4.45 0.37 -1.16
CA ASN A 115 -5.10 0.20 -2.45
C ASN A 115 -5.18 -1.29 -2.84
N ASP A 116 -4.14 -2.07 -2.58
CA ASP A 116 -4.13 -3.50 -2.86
C ASP A 116 -5.21 -4.23 -2.05
N ALA A 117 -5.32 -3.94 -0.75
CA ALA A 117 -6.39 -4.50 0.07
C ALA A 117 -7.79 -4.06 -0.39
N VAL A 118 -7.97 -2.80 -0.77
CA VAL A 118 -9.27 -2.31 -1.28
C VAL A 118 -9.63 -2.96 -2.61
N SER A 119 -8.67 -3.08 -3.52
CA SER A 119 -8.84 -3.70 -4.83
C SER A 119 -9.23 -5.17 -4.73
N ILE A 120 -8.59 -5.90 -3.81
CA ILE A 120 -8.91 -7.31 -3.52
C ILE A 120 -10.32 -7.47 -2.94
N VAL A 121 -10.70 -6.62 -1.97
CA VAL A 121 -12.07 -6.66 -1.41
C VAL A 121 -13.10 -6.32 -2.47
N MET A 122 -12.81 -5.34 -3.33
CA MET A 122 -13.69 -5.00 -4.44
C MET A 122 -13.80 -6.14 -5.44
N PHE A 123 -12.70 -6.82 -5.77
CA PHE A 123 -12.70 -8.02 -6.61
C PHE A 123 -13.58 -9.13 -6.03
N ASN A 124 -13.40 -9.46 -4.75
CA ASN A 124 -14.23 -10.47 -4.08
C ASN A 124 -15.70 -10.04 -4.00
N THR A 125 -15.97 -8.75 -3.79
CA THR A 125 -17.35 -8.21 -3.77
C THR A 125 -17.99 -8.42 -5.13
N MET A 126 -17.38 -7.89 -6.20
CA MET A 126 -17.95 -7.94 -7.55
C MET A 126 -18.09 -9.39 -8.04
N SER A 127 -17.19 -10.28 -7.64
CA SER A 127 -17.27 -11.71 -7.92
C SER A 127 -18.52 -12.37 -7.32
N LYS A 128 -18.92 -11.99 -6.09
CA LYS A 128 -20.18 -12.48 -5.48
C LYS A 128 -21.43 -12.06 -6.26
N PHE A 129 -21.37 -10.92 -6.96
CA PHE A 129 -22.49 -10.40 -7.74
C PHE A 129 -22.46 -10.78 -9.22
N LEU A 130 -21.51 -11.61 -9.68
CA LEU A 130 -21.34 -11.96 -11.10
C LEU A 130 -22.61 -12.48 -11.78
N LEU A 131 -23.38 -13.32 -11.07
CA LEU A 131 -24.62 -13.92 -11.59
C LEU A 131 -25.88 -13.12 -11.22
N THR A 132 -25.74 -12.01 -10.52
CA THR A 132 -26.87 -11.20 -10.04
C THR A 132 -27.21 -10.13 -11.09
N PRO A 133 -28.49 -9.98 -11.48
CA PRO A 133 -28.88 -8.93 -12.42
C PRO A 133 -28.61 -7.55 -11.82
N MET A 134 -28.06 -6.65 -12.65
CA MET A 134 -27.79 -5.26 -12.26
C MET A 134 -29.12 -4.54 -11.96
N SER A 135 -29.41 -4.37 -10.67
CA SER A 135 -30.53 -3.59 -10.16
C SER A 135 -30.03 -2.58 -9.13
N PHE A 136 -30.79 -1.52 -8.88
CA PHE A 136 -30.43 -0.53 -7.85
C PHE A 136 -30.23 -1.19 -6.48
N LEU A 137 -31.08 -2.18 -6.14
CA LEU A 137 -30.96 -2.93 -4.90
C LEU A 137 -29.67 -3.76 -4.85
N ALA A 138 -29.28 -4.40 -5.96
CA ALA A 138 -28.03 -5.15 -6.04
C ALA A 138 -26.80 -4.23 -5.87
N ILE A 139 -26.85 -2.99 -6.39
CA ILE A 139 -25.77 -2.01 -6.18
C ILE A 139 -25.68 -1.61 -4.69
N CYS A 140 -26.82 -1.33 -4.05
CA CYS A 140 -26.85 -1.05 -2.62
C CYS A 140 -26.30 -2.22 -1.78
N ASP A 141 -26.68 -3.45 -2.14
CA ASP A 141 -26.20 -4.65 -1.47
C ASP A 141 -24.71 -4.91 -1.71
N ALA A 142 -24.19 -4.61 -2.92
CA ALA A 142 -22.77 -4.66 -3.22
C ALA A 142 -21.96 -3.64 -2.40
N VAL A 143 -22.48 -2.42 -2.24
CA VAL A 143 -21.85 -1.41 -1.38
C VAL A 143 -21.86 -1.85 0.08
N TRP A 144 -22.97 -2.40 0.56
CA TRP A 144 -23.07 -2.94 1.92
C TRP A 144 -22.10 -4.11 2.14
N THR A 145 -22.08 -5.06 1.22
CA THR A 145 -21.17 -6.22 1.24
C THR A 145 -19.72 -5.79 1.23
N PHE A 146 -19.36 -4.81 0.39
CA PHE A 146 -18.01 -4.22 0.39
C PHE A 146 -17.65 -3.63 1.76
N LEU A 147 -18.54 -2.85 2.37
CA LEU A 147 -18.30 -2.24 3.69
C LEU A 147 -18.14 -3.30 4.78
N VAL A 148 -19.00 -4.31 4.80
CA VAL A 148 -18.93 -5.42 5.76
C VAL A 148 -17.65 -6.22 5.58
N MET A 149 -17.28 -6.58 4.35
CA MET A 149 -16.04 -7.30 4.08
C MET A 149 -14.80 -6.48 4.43
N PHE A 150 -14.76 -5.20 4.06
CA PHE A 150 -13.61 -4.34 4.35
C PHE A 150 -13.45 -4.07 5.85
N LEU A 151 -14.51 -3.59 6.52
CA LEU A 151 -14.46 -3.23 7.94
C LEU A 151 -14.41 -4.47 8.84
N GLY A 152 -15.19 -5.51 8.53
CA GLY A 152 -15.22 -6.78 9.27
C GLY A 152 -13.85 -7.45 9.28
N SER A 153 -13.23 -7.62 8.10
CA SER A 153 -11.87 -8.15 8.01
C SER A 153 -10.84 -7.30 8.74
N THR A 154 -10.95 -5.98 8.64
CA THR A 154 -10.04 -5.07 9.33
C THR A 154 -10.11 -5.25 10.85
N VAL A 155 -11.31 -5.37 11.40
CA VAL A 155 -11.53 -5.58 12.84
C VAL A 155 -10.99 -6.94 13.29
N ILE A 156 -11.32 -8.02 12.58
CA ILE A 156 -10.86 -9.37 12.94
C ILE A 156 -9.33 -9.47 12.89
N GLY A 157 -8.71 -8.96 11.82
CA GLY A 157 -7.25 -8.94 11.69
C GLY A 157 -6.56 -8.15 12.82
N ALA A 158 -7.13 -7.00 13.21
CA ALA A 158 -6.63 -6.22 14.34
C ALA A 158 -6.79 -6.97 15.67
N LEU A 159 -7.92 -7.62 15.93
CA LEU A 159 -8.15 -8.38 17.16
C LEU A 159 -7.18 -9.56 17.30
N ILE A 160 -6.92 -10.29 16.21
CA ILE A 160 -5.96 -11.41 16.20
C ILE A 160 -4.54 -10.91 16.44
N ALA A 161 -4.15 -9.80 15.83
CA ALA A 161 -2.86 -9.17 16.09
C ALA A 161 -2.73 -8.68 17.54
N LEU A 162 -3.76 -8.05 18.11
CA LEU A 162 -3.76 -7.60 19.51
C LEU A 162 -3.67 -8.78 20.47
N PHE A 163 -4.37 -9.88 20.20
CA PHE A 163 -4.24 -11.11 20.95
C PHE A 163 -2.80 -11.62 20.92
N CYS A 164 -2.17 -11.67 19.74
CA CYS A 164 -0.77 -12.06 19.65
C CYS A 164 0.18 -11.07 20.35
N CYS A 165 -0.11 -9.77 20.33
CA CYS A 165 0.66 -8.78 21.08
C CYS A 165 0.64 -9.09 22.58
N LEU A 166 -0.51 -9.51 23.13
CA LEU A 166 -0.60 -9.95 24.54
C LEU A 166 0.19 -11.23 24.79
N VAL A 167 0.16 -12.20 23.87
CA VAL A 167 0.98 -13.41 23.97
C VAL A 167 2.47 -13.06 24.02
N LEU A 168 2.95 -12.23 23.09
CA LEU A 168 4.33 -11.74 23.06
C LEU A 168 4.71 -10.91 24.31
N LYS A 169 3.72 -10.24 24.92
CA LYS A 169 3.92 -9.45 26.13
C LYS A 169 4.11 -10.31 27.38
N TYR A 170 3.26 -11.32 27.57
CA TYR A 170 3.20 -12.11 28.80
C TYR A 170 4.04 -13.39 28.75
N VAL A 171 4.25 -13.96 27.57
CA VAL A 171 5.04 -15.18 27.40
C VAL A 171 6.48 -14.80 27.06
N ARG A 172 7.43 -15.24 27.87
CA ARG A 172 8.85 -15.09 27.57
C ARG A 172 9.33 -16.26 26.73
N PHE A 173 9.75 -15.96 25.51
CA PHE A 173 10.29 -16.96 24.60
C PHE A 173 11.81 -17.07 24.74
N PRO A 174 12.37 -18.29 24.70
CA PRO A 174 13.80 -18.50 24.90
C PRO A 174 14.65 -18.13 23.68
N SER A 175 14.02 -17.94 22.50
CA SER A 175 14.71 -17.68 21.23
C SER A 175 13.95 -16.68 20.37
N VAL A 176 14.69 -15.76 19.76
CA VAL A 176 14.23 -14.78 18.77
C VAL A 176 13.58 -15.46 17.54
N VAL A 177 14.03 -16.67 17.21
CA VAL A 177 13.46 -17.44 16.10
C VAL A 177 12.01 -17.80 16.39
N LEU A 178 11.71 -18.19 17.63
CA LEU A 178 10.37 -18.62 18.01
C LEU A 178 9.39 -17.44 18.08
N GLU A 179 9.86 -16.29 18.55
CA GLU A 179 9.09 -15.03 18.46
C GLU A 179 8.73 -14.70 17.01
N THR A 180 9.67 -14.85 16.09
CA THR A 180 9.46 -14.60 14.66
C THR A 180 8.49 -15.61 14.05
N ILE A 181 8.61 -16.90 14.40
CA ILE A 181 7.67 -17.93 13.97
C ILE A 181 6.24 -17.59 14.41
N ILE A 182 6.06 -17.08 15.63
CA ILE A 182 4.74 -16.64 16.12
C ILE A 182 4.20 -15.48 15.29
N VAL A 183 5.04 -14.50 14.94
CA VAL A 183 4.65 -13.39 14.06
C VAL A 183 4.17 -13.92 12.69
N PHE A 184 4.91 -14.86 12.09
CA PHE A 184 4.51 -15.50 10.83
C PHE A 184 3.20 -16.29 10.96
N LEU A 185 3.05 -17.11 12.00
CA LEU A 185 1.85 -17.90 12.25
C LEU A 185 0.63 -17.01 12.46
N THR A 186 0.80 -15.86 13.10
CA THR A 186 -0.30 -14.91 13.32
C THR A 186 -0.82 -14.34 11.99
N ALA A 187 0.07 -14.06 11.03
CA ALA A 187 -0.31 -13.58 9.71
C ALA A 187 -1.23 -14.57 8.98
N TYR A 188 -0.90 -15.87 9.03
CA TYR A 188 -1.71 -16.94 8.43
C TYR A 188 -2.97 -17.25 9.25
N LEU A 189 -2.90 -17.20 10.58
CA LEU A 189 -4.07 -17.38 11.43
C LEU A 189 -5.12 -16.30 11.18
N ALA A 190 -4.69 -15.04 11.03
CA ALA A 190 -5.57 -13.94 10.68
C ALA A 190 -6.25 -14.13 9.32
N PHE A 191 -5.52 -14.68 8.35
CA PHE A 191 -6.05 -15.01 7.03
C PHE A 191 -7.13 -16.11 7.13
N GLU A 192 -6.77 -17.29 7.65
CA GLU A 192 -7.64 -18.48 7.66
C GLU A 192 -8.90 -18.29 8.50
N LEU A 193 -8.81 -17.66 9.68
CA LEU A 193 -9.98 -17.41 10.53
C LEU A 193 -10.95 -16.42 9.88
N THR A 194 -10.44 -15.44 9.12
CA THR A 194 -11.29 -14.46 8.46
C THR A 194 -11.96 -15.04 7.22
N GLU A 195 -11.25 -15.85 6.43
CA GLU A 195 -11.84 -16.59 5.29
C GLU A 195 -12.93 -17.56 5.76
N SER A 196 -12.74 -18.19 6.93
CA SER A 196 -13.76 -19.05 7.56
C SER A 196 -15.04 -18.29 7.93
N CYS A 197 -14.97 -16.96 8.07
CA CYS A 197 -16.12 -16.09 8.30
C CYS A 197 -16.71 -15.49 7.00
N GLU A 198 -16.30 -15.98 5.82
CA GLU A 198 -16.70 -15.46 4.50
C GLU A 198 -16.32 -13.98 4.24
N LEU A 199 -15.33 -13.49 4.99
CA LEU A 199 -14.75 -12.15 4.88
C LEU A 199 -13.39 -12.22 4.17
N SER A 200 -12.81 -11.08 3.81
CA SER A 200 -11.51 -11.01 3.11
C SER A 200 -10.34 -11.31 4.06
N GLY A 201 -9.74 -12.50 3.97
CA GLY A 201 -8.56 -12.86 4.76
C GLY A 201 -7.35 -11.99 4.44
N ILE A 202 -7.23 -11.54 3.19
CA ILE A 202 -6.09 -10.71 2.75
C ILE A 202 -6.10 -9.34 3.44
N THR A 203 -7.28 -8.74 3.59
CA THR A 203 -7.46 -7.48 4.33
C THR A 203 -7.20 -7.67 5.81
N ALA A 204 -7.57 -8.82 6.37
CA ALA A 204 -7.25 -9.15 7.76
C ALA A 204 -5.74 -9.32 7.96
N SER A 205 -5.02 -9.96 7.04
CA SER A 205 -3.55 -10.04 7.07
C SER A 205 -2.89 -8.66 7.02
N LEU A 206 -3.40 -7.73 6.20
CA LEU A 206 -2.89 -6.35 6.17
C LEU A 206 -3.11 -5.65 7.52
N SER A 207 -4.35 -5.69 8.03
CA SER A 207 -4.72 -5.10 9.32
C SER A 207 -3.88 -5.68 10.46
N CYS A 208 -3.66 -7.00 10.41
CA CYS A 208 -2.82 -7.73 11.34
C CYS A 208 -1.36 -7.23 11.28
N GLY A 209 -0.79 -7.09 10.07
CA GLY A 209 0.56 -6.57 9.86
C GLY A 209 0.74 -5.15 10.39
N ILE A 210 -0.19 -4.24 10.08
CA ILE A 210 -0.17 -2.85 10.57
C ILE A 210 -0.25 -2.81 12.11
N THR A 211 -1.14 -3.61 12.70
CA THR A 211 -1.33 -3.67 14.15
C THR A 211 -0.10 -4.26 14.84
N MET A 212 0.51 -5.30 14.26
CA MET A 212 1.75 -5.90 14.75
C MET A 212 2.96 -4.97 14.63
N ASN A 213 3.04 -4.18 13.55
CA ASN A 213 4.06 -3.14 13.45
C ASN A 213 3.92 -2.10 14.56
N TYR A 214 2.69 -1.64 14.82
CA TYR A 214 2.46 -0.56 15.77
C TYR A 214 2.60 -1.00 17.23
N PHE A 215 2.03 -2.14 17.61
CA PHE A 215 2.02 -2.65 18.98
C PHE A 215 3.01 -3.82 19.19
N GLY A 216 3.01 -4.81 18.29
CA GLY A 216 3.75 -6.06 18.45
C GLY A 216 5.26 -5.90 18.46
N LEU A 217 5.82 -5.08 17.57
CA LEU A 217 7.28 -4.81 17.52
C LEU A 217 7.82 -4.28 18.84
N ARG A 218 7.02 -3.50 19.59
CA ARG A 218 7.44 -2.92 20.88
C ARG A 218 7.52 -3.95 22.00
N ASN A 219 6.94 -5.14 21.82
CA ASN A 219 7.05 -6.24 22.76
C ASN A 219 8.26 -7.13 22.51
N LEU A 220 8.87 -7.03 21.32
CA LEU A 220 10.04 -7.80 20.94
C LEU A 220 11.32 -7.09 21.37
N PRO A 221 12.37 -7.82 21.77
CA PRO A 221 13.70 -7.26 21.96
C PRO A 221 14.23 -6.68 20.64
N LYS A 222 15.15 -5.70 20.68
CA LYS A 222 15.69 -5.02 19.48
C LYS A 222 16.22 -6.00 18.42
N ALA A 223 16.96 -7.03 18.85
CA ALA A 223 17.45 -8.07 17.96
C ALA A 223 16.31 -8.86 17.29
N GLY A 224 15.19 -9.09 17.99
CA GLY A 224 14.00 -9.75 17.45
C GLY A 224 13.16 -8.86 16.54
N GLN A 225 13.14 -7.55 16.78
CA GLN A 225 12.53 -6.58 15.85
C GLN A 225 13.25 -6.63 14.50
N GLU A 226 14.57 -6.48 14.49
CA GLU A 226 15.38 -6.48 13.27
C GLU A 226 15.29 -7.83 12.54
N PHE A 227 15.44 -8.94 13.27
CA PHE A 227 15.39 -10.28 12.70
C PHE A 227 14.01 -10.59 12.11
N SER A 228 12.92 -10.31 12.83
CA SER A 228 11.55 -10.59 12.33
C SER A 228 11.21 -9.75 11.10
N GLN A 229 11.57 -8.46 11.08
CA GLN A 229 11.36 -7.58 9.94
C GLN A 229 12.12 -8.05 8.70
N GLN A 230 13.38 -8.45 8.86
CA GLN A 230 14.19 -8.99 7.78
C GLN A 230 13.67 -10.35 7.31
N ALA A 231 13.28 -11.24 8.22
CA ALA A 231 12.75 -12.55 7.87
C ALA A 231 11.45 -12.42 7.05
N VAL A 232 10.50 -11.59 7.50
CA VAL A 232 9.25 -11.32 6.78
C VAL A 232 9.53 -10.66 5.42
N LYS A 233 10.51 -9.74 5.36
CA LYS A 233 10.94 -9.12 4.10
C LYS A 233 11.51 -10.13 3.10
N VAL A 234 12.37 -11.03 3.55
CA VAL A 234 12.93 -12.10 2.71
C VAL A 234 11.83 -13.03 2.22
N ALA A 235 10.90 -13.43 3.11
CA ALA A 235 9.78 -14.29 2.74
C ALA A 235 8.87 -13.64 1.68
N SER A 236 8.53 -12.35 1.84
CA SER A 236 7.78 -11.58 0.85
C SER A 236 8.54 -11.49 -0.48
N SER A 237 9.84 -11.18 -0.43
CA SER A 237 10.65 -11.04 -1.65
C SER A 237 10.77 -12.36 -2.42
N VAL A 238 10.84 -13.49 -1.72
CA VAL A 238 10.78 -14.83 -2.35
C VAL A 238 9.41 -15.06 -2.98
N ALA A 239 8.32 -14.73 -2.27
CA ALA A 239 6.96 -14.85 -2.79
C ALA A 239 6.75 -14.00 -4.07
N ASP A 240 7.19 -12.74 -4.07
CA ASP A 240 7.12 -11.86 -5.25
C ASP A 240 7.93 -12.42 -6.43
N THR A 241 9.14 -12.92 -6.15
CA THR A 241 10.00 -13.53 -7.18
C THR A 241 9.35 -14.77 -7.79
N LEU A 242 8.68 -15.60 -6.98
CA LEU A 242 7.95 -16.77 -7.48
C LEU A 242 6.75 -16.37 -8.35
N ILE A 243 6.01 -15.30 -8.00
CA ILE A 243 4.92 -14.81 -8.83
C ILE A 243 5.44 -14.29 -10.17
N PHE A 244 6.53 -13.52 -10.18
CA PHE A 244 7.16 -13.06 -11.42
C PHE A 244 7.75 -14.21 -12.25
N PHE A 245 8.30 -15.22 -11.59
CA PHE A 245 8.75 -16.44 -12.27
C PHE A 245 7.58 -17.13 -12.97
N GLN A 246 6.43 -17.26 -12.30
CA GLN A 246 5.21 -17.82 -12.89
C GLN A 246 4.69 -16.97 -14.05
N VAL A 247 4.75 -15.64 -13.96
CA VAL A 247 4.48 -14.75 -15.09
C VAL A 247 5.40 -15.09 -16.27
N GLY A 248 6.71 -15.18 -16.04
CA GLY A 248 7.68 -15.55 -17.08
C GLY A 248 7.39 -16.91 -17.70
N GLU A 249 7.15 -17.93 -16.89
CA GLU A 249 6.80 -19.28 -17.34
C GLU A 249 5.60 -19.28 -18.29
N ASN A 250 4.53 -18.55 -17.95
CA ASN A 250 3.35 -18.47 -18.81
C ASN A 250 3.65 -17.74 -20.14
N VAL A 251 4.58 -16.76 -20.18
CA VAL A 251 4.97 -16.09 -21.44
C VAL A 251 5.65 -17.10 -22.36
N PHE A 252 6.59 -17.87 -21.81
CA PHE A 252 7.49 -18.69 -22.63
C PHE A 252 6.90 -20.06 -22.98
N LEU A 253 6.09 -20.66 -22.10
CA LEU A 253 5.64 -22.05 -22.26
C LEU A 253 4.20 -22.19 -22.75
N LYS A 254 3.33 -21.20 -22.50
CA LYS A 254 1.90 -21.31 -22.83
C LYS A 254 1.44 -20.36 -23.91
N GLU A 255 2.08 -19.20 -24.04
CA GLU A 255 1.62 -18.15 -24.93
C GLU A 255 2.37 -18.15 -26.27
N THR A 256 1.60 -18.25 -27.34
CA THR A 256 2.03 -17.88 -28.69
C THR A 256 1.68 -16.41 -28.93
N ILE A 257 2.67 -15.60 -29.30
CA ILE A 257 2.55 -14.12 -29.45
C ILE A 257 1.37 -13.69 -30.35
N PHE A 258 0.97 -14.57 -31.28
CA PHE A 258 -0.12 -14.32 -32.23
C PHE A 258 -1.52 -14.48 -31.63
N ASP A 259 -1.67 -15.22 -30.53
CA ASP A 259 -2.97 -15.47 -29.89
C ASP A 259 -3.33 -14.39 -28.86
N VAL A 260 -2.39 -13.47 -28.58
CA VAL A 260 -2.59 -12.38 -27.64
C VAL A 260 -3.55 -11.33 -28.24
N PRO A 261 -4.62 -10.93 -27.52
CA PRO A 261 -5.53 -9.89 -27.98
C PRO A 261 -4.91 -8.49 -27.82
N TRP A 262 -3.93 -8.16 -28.66
CA TRP A 262 -3.14 -6.92 -28.60
C TRP A 262 -3.98 -5.63 -28.58
N LYS A 263 -5.13 -5.62 -29.28
CA LYS A 263 -6.07 -4.50 -29.26
C LYS A 263 -6.61 -4.24 -27.86
N LEU A 264 -6.97 -5.30 -27.14
CA LEU A 264 -7.49 -5.22 -25.78
C LEU A 264 -6.39 -4.81 -24.80
N VAL A 265 -5.19 -5.39 -24.92
CA VAL A 265 -4.02 -5.01 -24.12
C VAL A 265 -3.71 -3.52 -24.24
N LEU A 266 -3.62 -3.00 -25.47
CA LEU A 266 -3.33 -1.59 -25.71
C LEU A 266 -4.44 -0.67 -25.21
N ALA A 267 -5.70 -1.04 -25.44
CA ALA A 267 -6.84 -0.27 -24.95
C ALA A 267 -6.86 -0.17 -23.42
N VAL A 268 -6.66 -1.30 -22.74
CA VAL A 268 -6.59 -1.34 -21.28
C VAL A 268 -5.40 -0.52 -20.77
N PHE A 269 -4.22 -0.65 -21.38
CA PHE A 269 -3.03 0.10 -21.00
C PHE A 269 -3.27 1.62 -21.05
N VAL A 270 -3.89 2.11 -22.13
CA VAL A 270 -4.24 3.53 -22.29
C VAL A 270 -5.30 3.95 -21.27
N ILE A 271 -6.36 3.16 -21.09
CA ILE A 271 -7.43 3.44 -20.10
C ILE A 271 -6.84 3.59 -18.70
N ILE A 272 -5.96 2.68 -18.28
CA ILE A 272 -5.37 2.71 -16.94
C ILE A 272 -4.60 4.01 -16.70
N ILE A 273 -3.79 4.44 -17.68
CA ILE A 273 -3.02 5.68 -17.56
C ILE A 273 -3.94 6.90 -17.48
N LEU A 274 -4.98 6.95 -18.33
CA LEU A 274 -5.95 8.05 -18.35
C LEU A 274 -6.76 8.12 -17.05
N VAL A 275 -7.30 6.98 -16.60
CA VAL A 275 -8.07 6.89 -15.35
C VAL A 275 -7.19 7.30 -14.17
N ARG A 276 -5.94 6.84 -14.12
CA ARG A 276 -4.99 7.22 -13.08
C ARG A 276 -4.67 8.73 -13.11
N ALA A 277 -4.50 9.32 -14.29
CA ALA A 277 -4.33 10.77 -14.43
C ALA A 277 -5.55 11.53 -13.89
N VAL A 278 -6.76 11.18 -14.33
CA VAL A 278 -8.01 11.81 -13.87
C VAL A 278 -8.17 11.68 -12.36
N MET A 279 -7.92 10.49 -11.82
CA MET A 279 -7.97 10.23 -10.38
C MET A 279 -6.99 11.14 -9.63
N ILE A 280 -5.71 11.11 -10.00
CA ILE A 280 -4.69 11.86 -9.27
C ILE A 280 -4.92 13.37 -9.39
N PHE A 281 -5.14 13.92 -10.59
CA PHE A 281 -5.40 15.36 -10.75
C PHE A 281 -6.69 15.80 -10.06
N GLY A 282 -7.77 15.01 -10.19
CA GLY A 282 -9.07 15.30 -9.58
C GLY A 282 -9.03 15.30 -8.04
N PHE A 283 -8.54 14.22 -7.43
CA PHE A 283 -8.42 14.15 -5.97
C PHE A 283 -7.40 15.16 -5.43
N THR A 284 -6.30 15.42 -6.15
CA THR A 284 -5.33 16.43 -5.74
C THR A 284 -5.92 17.83 -5.75
N TYR A 285 -6.77 18.16 -6.73
CA TYR A 285 -7.50 19.42 -6.75
C TYR A 285 -8.39 19.58 -5.51
N LEU A 286 -9.19 18.56 -5.18
CA LEU A 286 -10.07 18.57 -4.00
C LEU A 286 -9.28 18.72 -2.69
N ILE A 287 -8.13 18.07 -2.59
CA ILE A 287 -7.28 18.11 -1.39
C ILE A 287 -6.53 19.43 -1.28
N ASN A 288 -6.05 19.97 -2.39
CA ASN A 288 -5.39 21.28 -2.44
C ASN A 288 -6.35 22.43 -2.11
N MET A 289 -7.66 22.25 -2.31
CA MET A 289 -8.68 23.22 -1.87
C MET A 289 -8.75 23.35 -0.35
N LYS A 290 -8.52 22.24 0.38
CA LYS A 290 -8.53 22.21 1.85
C LYS A 290 -7.15 22.41 2.49
N ARG A 291 -6.05 22.33 1.73
CA ARG A 291 -4.67 22.51 2.21
C ARG A 291 -4.11 23.89 1.83
N THR A 292 -3.99 24.78 2.82
CA THR A 292 -3.50 26.16 2.61
C THR A 292 -1.97 26.27 2.60
N LYS A 293 -1.22 25.36 3.24
CA LYS A 293 0.22 25.54 3.53
C LYS A 293 1.18 24.55 2.84
N SER A 294 0.70 23.43 2.30
CA SER A 294 1.54 22.40 1.64
C SER A 294 0.80 21.78 0.44
N LYS A 295 0.72 22.53 -0.66
CA LYS A 295 0.08 22.05 -1.89
C LYS A 295 0.98 21.05 -2.60
N ILE A 296 0.37 20.03 -3.18
CA ILE A 296 1.08 19.03 -3.99
C ILE A 296 1.37 19.67 -5.36
N SER A 297 2.64 19.74 -5.75
CA SER A 297 3.05 20.33 -7.02
C SER A 297 2.55 19.53 -8.22
N VAL A 298 2.38 20.16 -9.38
CA VAL A 298 1.97 19.47 -10.62
C VAL A 298 3.02 18.43 -11.04
N ASN A 299 4.31 18.73 -10.88
CA ASN A 299 5.39 17.78 -11.16
C ASN A 299 5.29 16.53 -10.27
N SER A 300 4.98 16.72 -8.99
CA SER A 300 4.71 15.61 -8.07
C SER A 300 3.49 14.79 -8.49
N GLN A 301 2.44 15.43 -9.02
CA GLN A 301 1.25 14.73 -9.53
C GLN A 301 1.56 13.89 -10.76
N ILE A 302 2.33 14.42 -11.72
CA ILE A 302 2.79 13.67 -12.90
C ILE A 302 3.63 12.46 -12.47
N MET A 303 4.53 12.64 -11.50
CA MET A 303 5.31 11.52 -10.95
C MET A 303 4.42 10.46 -10.29
N MET A 304 3.40 10.85 -9.54
CA MET A 304 2.47 9.90 -8.92
C MET A 304 1.64 9.11 -9.96
N VAL A 305 1.29 9.75 -11.10
CA VAL A 305 0.65 9.05 -12.23
C VAL A 305 1.62 8.05 -12.83
N HIS A 306 2.87 8.45 -13.04
CA HIS A 306 3.90 7.63 -13.65
C HIS A 306 4.32 6.43 -12.78
N ALA A 307 4.39 6.61 -11.46
CA ALA A 307 4.81 5.59 -10.49
C ALA A 307 3.78 4.47 -10.23
N GLY A 308 2.74 4.36 -11.06
CA GLY A 308 1.61 3.48 -10.87
C GLY A 308 1.74 2.10 -11.51
N LEU A 309 2.81 1.37 -11.22
CA LEU A 309 3.06 0.10 -11.89
C LEU A 309 2.01 -0.93 -11.49
N ARG A 310 1.78 -1.92 -12.35
CA ARG A 310 0.92 -3.07 -12.04
C ARG A 310 1.83 -4.23 -11.64
N GLY A 311 1.55 -4.81 -10.49
CA GLY A 311 2.41 -5.80 -9.85
C GLY A 311 1.83 -7.22 -9.81
N ALA A 312 2.50 -8.04 -9.01
CA ALA A 312 2.19 -9.45 -8.77
C ALA A 312 0.76 -9.72 -8.29
N ILE A 313 0.15 -8.76 -7.58
CA ILE A 313 -1.19 -8.88 -7.01
C ILE A 313 -2.27 -8.89 -8.09
N ALA A 314 -2.18 -8.00 -9.09
CA ALA A 314 -3.12 -7.96 -10.21
C ALA A 314 -3.10 -9.27 -11.00
N TYR A 315 -1.90 -9.81 -11.24
CA TYR A 315 -1.73 -11.11 -11.89
C TYR A 315 -2.30 -12.27 -11.07
N SER A 316 -2.05 -12.27 -9.75
CA SER A 316 -2.58 -13.30 -8.84
C SER A 316 -4.11 -13.33 -8.84
N LEU A 317 -4.76 -12.16 -8.89
CA LEU A 317 -6.22 -12.05 -8.99
C LEU A 317 -6.76 -12.49 -10.35
N ALA A 318 -6.03 -12.25 -11.44
CA ALA A 318 -6.42 -12.71 -12.77
C ALA A 318 -6.45 -14.25 -12.85
N LEU A 319 -5.53 -14.95 -12.15
CA LEU A 319 -5.53 -16.40 -12.06
C LEU A 319 -6.73 -17.00 -11.32
N VAL A 320 -7.46 -16.22 -10.54
CA VAL A 320 -8.66 -16.67 -9.80
C VAL A 320 -9.93 -15.98 -10.33
N PHE A 321 -9.88 -15.44 -11.54
CA PHE A 321 -11.02 -14.76 -12.16
C PHE A 321 -12.21 -15.72 -12.33
N PRO A 322 -13.41 -15.39 -11.80
CA PRO A 322 -14.52 -16.34 -11.68
C PRO A 322 -15.37 -16.45 -12.95
N SER A 323 -14.76 -16.52 -14.13
CA SER A 323 -15.50 -16.64 -15.41
C SER A 323 -14.74 -17.46 -16.45
N HIS A 324 -15.43 -17.93 -17.48
CA HIS A 324 -14.86 -18.59 -18.65
C HIS A 324 -13.77 -17.78 -19.36
N ASN A 325 -13.83 -16.44 -19.27
CA ASN A 325 -12.82 -15.53 -19.83
C ASN A 325 -11.52 -15.44 -19.01
N GLN A 326 -11.33 -16.30 -18.00
CA GLN A 326 -10.16 -16.27 -17.10
C GLN A 326 -8.83 -16.32 -17.85
N GLU A 327 -8.72 -17.13 -18.90
CA GLU A 327 -7.49 -17.22 -19.70
C GLU A 327 -7.16 -15.87 -20.36
N ASP A 328 -8.13 -15.26 -21.04
CA ASP A 328 -7.93 -13.98 -21.72
C ASP A 328 -7.66 -12.84 -20.73
N VAL A 329 -8.34 -12.82 -19.58
CA VAL A 329 -8.05 -11.87 -18.49
C VAL A 329 -6.63 -12.04 -17.98
N THR A 330 -6.19 -13.29 -17.79
CA THR A 330 -4.83 -13.62 -17.34
C THR A 330 -3.80 -13.13 -18.36
N ARG A 331 -3.97 -13.46 -19.64
CA ARG A 331 -3.11 -13.01 -20.75
C ARG A 331 -3.00 -11.49 -20.81
N VAL A 332 -4.14 -10.80 -20.76
CA VAL A 332 -4.19 -9.34 -20.84
C VAL A 332 -3.50 -8.71 -19.63
N THR A 333 -3.82 -9.16 -18.42
CA THR A 333 -3.23 -8.64 -17.17
C THR A 333 -1.72 -8.84 -17.14
N MET A 334 -1.27 -10.01 -17.56
CA MET A 334 0.13 -10.38 -17.65
C MET A 334 0.91 -9.46 -18.59
N TRP A 335 0.41 -9.21 -19.81
CA TRP A 335 1.04 -8.27 -20.74
C TRP A 335 0.99 -6.83 -20.23
N ILE A 336 -0.06 -6.42 -19.50
CA ILE A 336 -0.11 -5.10 -18.86
C ILE A 336 0.95 -4.97 -17.77
N VAL A 337 1.15 -5.99 -16.94
CA VAL A 337 2.21 -6.02 -15.91
C VAL A 337 3.58 -5.86 -16.58
N ILE A 338 3.87 -6.64 -17.61
CA ILE A 338 5.12 -6.53 -18.38
C ILE A 338 5.28 -5.12 -18.98
N LEU A 339 4.27 -4.63 -19.70
CA LEU A 339 4.32 -3.30 -20.34
C LEU A 339 4.51 -2.18 -19.33
N THR A 340 3.82 -2.21 -18.19
CA THR A 340 3.96 -1.17 -17.16
C THR A 340 5.35 -1.22 -16.50
N ILE A 341 5.88 -2.40 -16.19
CA ILE A 341 7.23 -2.54 -15.62
C ILE A 341 8.30 -2.03 -16.60
N PHE A 342 8.22 -2.40 -17.88
CA PHE A 342 9.21 -1.95 -18.87
C PHE A 342 9.05 -0.47 -19.24
N THR A 343 7.82 0.03 -19.41
CA THR A 343 7.63 1.43 -19.80
C THR A 343 7.78 2.37 -18.62
N GLN A 344 7.02 2.18 -17.53
CA GLN A 344 7.01 3.09 -16.38
C GLN A 344 8.18 2.79 -15.42
N GLY A 345 8.58 1.53 -15.26
CA GLY A 345 9.68 1.16 -14.37
C GLY A 345 11.03 1.67 -14.89
N CYS A 346 11.36 1.41 -16.17
CA CYS A 346 12.62 1.88 -16.74
C CYS A 346 12.68 3.40 -16.88
N SER A 347 11.57 4.06 -17.24
CA SER A 347 11.56 5.53 -17.42
C SER A 347 11.40 6.33 -16.12
N THR A 348 11.21 5.67 -14.98
CA THR A 348 11.12 6.32 -13.65
C THR A 348 12.33 7.22 -13.37
N TYR A 349 13.54 6.75 -13.68
CA TYR A 349 14.77 7.53 -13.43
C TYR A 349 14.83 8.79 -14.29
N ASP A 350 14.54 8.66 -15.59
CA ASP A 350 14.53 9.79 -16.53
C ASP A 350 13.43 10.81 -16.17
N MET A 351 12.25 10.33 -15.79
CA MET A 351 11.12 11.15 -15.37
C MET A 351 11.46 11.98 -14.12
N LEU A 352 12.21 11.42 -13.17
CA LEU A 352 12.67 12.14 -11.99
C LEU A 352 13.57 13.32 -12.34
N HIS A 353 14.50 13.10 -13.28
CA HIS A 353 15.42 14.13 -13.75
C HIS A 353 14.69 15.22 -14.56
N LEU A 354 13.74 14.80 -15.41
CA LEU A 354 12.92 15.70 -16.23
C LEU A 354 12.04 16.62 -15.36
N LEU A 355 11.40 16.06 -14.33
CA LEU A 355 10.50 16.79 -13.44
C LEU A 355 11.24 17.67 -12.42
N ARG A 356 12.58 17.66 -12.42
CA ARG A 356 13.47 18.37 -11.48
C ARG A 356 13.04 18.18 -10.03
N ILE A 357 12.62 16.96 -9.69
CA ILE A 357 12.34 16.63 -8.30
C ILE A 357 13.70 16.65 -7.59
N PRO A 358 13.87 17.44 -6.51
CA PRO A 358 15.18 17.56 -5.86
C PRO A 358 15.60 16.19 -5.31
N LEU A 359 16.55 15.55 -5.99
CA LEU A 359 17.14 14.26 -5.64
C LEU A 359 18.37 14.41 -4.72
N HIS A 360 18.98 15.59 -4.72
CA HIS A 360 20.12 15.93 -3.87
C HIS A 360 19.77 17.20 -3.10
N CYS A 361 20.09 17.24 -1.82
CA CYS A 361 20.14 18.48 -1.09
C CYS A 361 21.60 18.79 -0.76
N ASN A 362 22.05 19.97 -1.19
CA ASN A 362 23.18 20.62 -0.56
C ASN A 362 22.79 20.92 0.89
N TYR A 363 23.65 20.49 1.80
CA TYR A 363 23.54 20.74 3.22
C TYR A 363 23.80 22.23 3.50
N ASP A 364 22.76 23.06 3.55
CA ASP A 364 22.88 24.39 4.17
C ASP A 364 22.90 24.21 5.70
N THR A 365 24.10 24.21 6.26
CA THR A 365 24.46 24.15 7.68
C THR A 365 24.03 25.40 8.45
N ASN A 366 22.74 25.75 8.44
CA ASN A 366 22.22 26.81 9.29
C ASN A 366 21.29 26.24 10.40
N PRO A 367 21.83 25.92 11.59
CA PRO A 367 21.11 25.19 12.66
C PRO A 367 19.84 25.91 13.16
N GLN A 368 19.77 27.25 13.03
CA GLN A 368 18.61 28.05 13.45
C GLN A 368 17.35 27.80 12.58
N ASN A 369 17.52 27.44 11.30
CA ASN A 369 16.39 27.16 10.41
C ASN A 369 15.79 25.77 10.62
N ALA A 370 16.61 24.80 11.03
CA ALA A 370 16.15 23.44 11.35
C ALA A 370 15.31 23.42 12.65
N GLU A 371 15.73 24.18 13.66
CA GLU A 371 15.02 24.28 14.94
C GLU A 371 13.67 25.02 14.79
N ASN A 372 13.63 26.07 13.98
CA ASN A 372 12.39 26.81 13.68
C ASN A 372 11.40 25.99 12.83
N ARG A 373 11.88 25.10 11.93
CA ARG A 373 11.02 24.14 11.21
C ARG A 373 10.44 23.07 12.16
N LYS A 374 11.23 22.57 13.11
CA LYS A 374 10.78 21.64 14.16
C LYS A 374 9.73 22.29 15.07
N LYS A 375 9.99 23.48 15.61
CA LYS A 375 9.04 24.21 16.49
C LYS A 375 7.71 24.53 15.78
N ARG A 376 7.76 24.91 14.50
CA ARG A 376 6.55 25.18 13.69
C ARG A 376 5.75 23.92 13.34
N SER A 377 6.39 22.75 13.20
CA SER A 377 5.70 21.50 12.86
C SER A 377 4.99 20.87 14.07
N VAL A 378 5.53 21.09 15.27
CA VAL A 378 4.95 20.68 16.57
C VAL A 378 3.73 21.53 16.92
N MET A 379 3.80 22.86 16.78
CA MET A 379 2.66 23.75 17.07
C MET A 379 1.47 23.59 16.11
N ALA A 380 1.69 23.18 14.86
CA ALA A 380 0.61 23.01 13.88
C ALA A 380 -0.23 21.73 14.09
N SER A 381 0.22 20.81 14.96
CA SER A 381 -0.38 19.48 15.12
C SER A 381 -1.28 19.34 16.35
N SER A 382 -1.24 20.28 17.29
CA SER A 382 -1.85 20.11 18.63
C SER A 382 -3.39 20.24 18.64
N GLY A 383 -4.04 20.58 17.52
CA GLY A 383 -5.47 20.88 17.45
C GLY A 383 -6.37 19.89 16.70
N THR A 384 -5.81 18.90 16.00
CA THR A 384 -6.58 18.05 15.07
C THR A 384 -7.17 16.81 15.76
N PHE A 385 -8.34 16.32 15.32
CA PHE A 385 -8.94 15.07 15.82
C PHE A 385 -7.97 13.88 15.75
N ALA A 386 -7.18 13.79 14.67
CA ALA A 386 -6.14 12.78 14.53
C ALA A 386 -5.08 12.86 15.65
N ALA A 387 -4.69 14.06 16.09
CA ALA A 387 -3.72 14.25 17.17
C ALA A 387 -4.31 13.90 18.55
N LYS A 388 -5.60 14.15 18.76
CA LYS A 388 -6.31 13.70 19.97
C LYS A 388 -6.50 12.19 19.99
N LEU A 389 -6.79 11.57 18.84
CA LEU A 389 -6.90 10.13 18.70
C LEU A 389 -5.56 9.44 18.93
N THR A 390 -4.47 9.92 18.32
CA THR A 390 -3.12 9.40 18.59
C THR A 390 -2.73 9.59 20.04
N ALA A 391 -3.00 10.75 20.65
CA ALA A 391 -2.73 10.97 22.07
C ALA A 391 -3.57 10.05 22.99
N TRP A 392 -4.81 9.73 22.62
CA TRP A 392 -5.63 8.77 23.37
C TRP A 392 -5.11 7.34 23.24
N ILE A 393 -4.75 6.92 22.02
CA ILE A 393 -4.12 5.61 21.75
C ILE A 393 -2.79 5.49 22.52
N GLU A 394 -1.96 6.53 22.47
CA GLU A 394 -0.67 6.59 23.16
C GLU A 394 -0.79 6.53 24.67
N ASN A 395 -1.77 7.22 25.25
CA ASN A 395 -1.91 7.29 26.70
C ASN A 395 -2.71 6.13 27.32
N ARG A 396 -3.63 5.49 26.59
CA ARG A 396 -4.49 4.42 27.14
C ARG A 396 -4.29 3.04 26.53
N VAL A 397 -4.05 2.94 25.22
CA VAL A 397 -4.05 1.65 24.51
C VAL A 397 -2.62 1.07 24.47
N ILE A 398 -1.63 1.90 24.17
CA ILE A 398 -0.22 1.48 24.10
C ILE A 398 0.24 0.83 25.41
N PRO A 399 0.06 1.43 26.60
CA PRO A 399 0.56 0.84 27.85
C PRO A 399 -0.08 -0.53 28.16
N PHE A 400 -1.32 -0.75 27.69
CA PHE A 400 -2.01 -2.02 27.88
C PHE A 400 -1.39 -3.13 27.03
N PHE A 401 -1.11 -2.86 25.75
CA PHE A 401 -0.60 -3.86 24.81
C PHE A 401 0.93 -3.93 24.72
N THR A 402 1.68 -2.95 25.25
CA THR A 402 3.14 -2.89 25.12
C THR A 402 3.87 -3.01 26.46
N ASN A 403 5.12 -3.48 26.44
CA ASN A 403 5.99 -3.55 27.63
C ASN A 403 6.72 -2.24 27.97
N GLU A 404 6.76 -1.25 27.08
CA GLU A 404 7.44 0.03 27.38
C GLU A 404 6.59 1.02 28.19
N GLN A 405 7.09 1.32 29.39
CA GLN A 405 6.83 2.55 30.14
C GLN A 405 7.51 3.73 29.42
N LYS A 406 6.74 4.79 29.12
CA LYS A 406 7.20 6.19 28.95
C LYS A 406 8.69 6.38 28.55
N GLU A 407 9.08 6.02 27.34
CA GLU A 407 10.12 6.80 26.64
C GLU A 407 9.41 7.77 25.68
N ILE A 408 8.72 8.74 26.29
CA ILE A 408 8.46 10.00 25.63
C ILE A 408 9.81 10.71 25.57
N GLU A 409 10.33 10.85 24.36
CA GLU A 409 11.34 11.83 23.94
C GLU A 409 11.76 12.82 25.06
N GLN A 410 12.76 12.44 25.86
CA GLN A 410 13.68 13.46 26.36
C GLN A 410 14.66 13.72 25.21
N PRO A 411 14.75 14.95 24.68
CA PRO A 411 15.86 15.28 23.80
C PRO A 411 17.15 15.00 24.57
N LEU A 412 18.15 14.45 23.86
CA LEU A 412 19.52 14.25 24.29
C LEU A 412 20.14 15.57 24.79
N LEU A 413 19.76 16.00 25.99
CA LEU A 413 20.30 17.11 26.75
C LEU A 413 20.78 16.54 28.08
N LYS A 414 21.80 15.67 28.01
CA LYS A 414 22.69 15.31 29.13
C LYS A 414 23.82 14.38 28.66
N SER A 415 24.71 14.91 27.84
CA SER A 415 26.13 14.51 27.87
C SER A 415 26.94 15.59 27.17
N SER A 416 27.95 16.11 27.89
CA SER A 416 28.99 17.07 27.48
C SER A 416 28.70 18.58 27.64
N ILE A 417 28.50 19.02 28.89
CA ILE A 417 29.10 20.27 29.36
C ILE A 417 30.00 19.91 30.54
N THR A 418 31.23 19.49 30.25
CA THR A 418 32.35 19.68 31.19
C THR A 418 32.99 21.02 30.81
N PRO A 419 32.96 22.04 31.69
CA PRO A 419 33.76 23.23 31.48
C PRO A 419 35.23 22.85 31.67
N CYS A 420 36.03 22.97 30.61
CA CYS A 420 37.47 23.11 30.79
C CYS A 420 37.72 24.46 31.46
N ASN A 421 37.81 24.45 32.79
CA ASN A 421 38.42 25.53 33.55
C ASN A 421 39.91 25.21 33.72
N GLU A 422 40.74 26.16 33.26
CA GLU A 422 42.03 26.60 33.83
C GLU A 422 42.82 25.60 34.67
N PHE A 423 43.99 25.16 34.17
CA PHE A 423 45.32 25.55 34.64
C PHE A 423 46.41 25.01 33.69
#